data_AF-A0A150G6H4-F1
#
_entry.id   AF-A0A150G6H4-F1
#
_cell.length_a   1.000
_cell.length_b   1.000
_cell.length_c   1.000
_cell.angle_alpha   90.00
_cell.angle_beta   90.00
_cell.angle_gamma   90.00
#
_symmetry.space_group_name_H-M   'P 1'
#
loop_
_entity.id
_entity.type
_entity.pdbx_description
1 polymer ?
#
loop_
_entity_poly.entity_id
_entity_poly.type
_entity_poly.pdbx_seq_one_letter_code
_entity_poly.pdbx_strand_id
1 'polypeptide(L)'
;MVKQRKEGKSPKSKARDDDASAPSTSGSDGGSGAADKSSAGGGTIGQKTSGIRNKQKRSELYHKLKHQKEKTKAKERRKKQKEAARAEELGLEPPPKPVQHTLENTREADDTMVDPTDEEIMADENDDEFAAHFANARPPKVLITTCYKPSKIMYTFLSELLEVLPCAEYYKRNGFPLKKIVKFAGNRDYTDLIVINEDRKQINGLLLVHLPDGPTAHFRLSNLKLGRDIKGHGRATNHKPELILNHFDTRLGHRLGRMFASLFPQDPQFRGRRVVTFHNQRDFIFVRHHRYIFEEKEKRDAKAKDGKKKKAVVARLQELGPRFTLKLLSLQKGTFDSKNGEFEWLPKKENKTSRRRFFL
;
A
#
# COMPACT_ATOMS: atom_id res chain seq x y z
N MET A 1 -8.86 -59.36 30.12
CA MET A 1 -8.91 -60.80 29.81
C MET A 1 -8.63 -60.95 28.32
N VAL A 2 -7.69 -61.84 27.97
CA VAL A 2 -7.28 -62.28 26.61
C VAL A 2 -6.33 -61.37 25.80
N LYS A 3 -5.09 -61.86 25.72
CA LYS A 3 -3.94 -61.55 24.85
C LYS A 3 -4.27 -61.69 23.35
N GLN A 4 -3.53 -60.97 22.49
CA GLN A 4 -2.67 -61.63 21.48
C GLN A 4 -1.59 -60.67 20.91
N ARG A 5 -0.41 -61.25 20.69
CA ARG A 5 0.87 -60.70 20.18
C ARG A 5 1.02 -60.94 18.68
N LYS A 6 1.87 -60.14 18.02
CA LYS A 6 2.91 -60.50 16.98
C LYS A 6 3.52 -59.17 16.49
N GLU A 7 4.78 -58.80 16.81
CA GLU A 7 6.06 -59.18 16.17
C GLU A 7 5.96 -59.24 14.62
N GLY A 8 6.77 -58.61 13.77
CA GLY A 8 7.99 -57.80 13.85
C GLY A 8 8.66 -57.84 12.46
N LYS A 9 9.34 -56.76 12.01
CA LYS A 9 10.54 -56.76 11.11
C LYS A 9 10.82 -55.37 10.51
N SER A 10 12.02 -54.87 10.78
CA SER A 10 12.81 -53.95 9.94
C SER A 10 13.96 -54.77 9.32
N PRO A 11 14.92 -54.21 8.54
CA PRO A 11 14.93 -53.09 7.60
C PRO A 11 15.47 -53.55 6.21
N LYS A 12 15.47 -52.67 5.18
CA LYS A 12 16.28 -52.86 3.96
C LYS A 12 17.21 -51.68 3.74
N SER A 13 18.50 -51.97 3.84
CA SER A 13 19.64 -51.17 3.40
C SER A 13 19.84 -51.34 1.88
N LYS A 14 20.29 -50.26 1.21
CA LYS A 14 21.14 -50.35 0.03
C LYS A 14 22.18 -49.23 0.12
N ALA A 15 23.43 -49.64 0.12
CA ALA A 15 24.62 -48.82 -0.07
C ALA A 15 25.15 -49.03 -1.50
N ARG A 16 26.20 -48.26 -1.83
CA ARG A 16 27.09 -48.26 -3.01
C ARG A 16 26.79 -47.20 -4.05
N ASP A 17 27.75 -46.50 -4.64
CA ASP A 17 29.20 -46.35 -4.42
C ASP A 17 29.63 -45.08 -5.16
N ASP A 18 30.85 -44.63 -4.87
CA ASP A 18 31.56 -43.45 -5.34
C ASP A 18 31.70 -43.34 -6.88
N ASP A 19 31.77 -42.10 -7.38
CA ASP A 19 32.81 -41.76 -8.35
C ASP A 19 33.23 -40.29 -8.24
N ALA A 20 34.55 -40.09 -8.26
CA ALA A 20 35.24 -38.83 -8.12
C ALA A 20 35.87 -38.48 -9.47
N SER A 21 35.59 -37.28 -9.99
CA SER A 21 36.52 -36.61 -10.90
C SER A 21 36.25 -35.11 -10.97
N ALA A 22 37.18 -34.35 -10.38
CA ALA A 22 37.58 -33.00 -10.76
C ALA A 22 39.05 -33.15 -11.28
N PRO A 23 39.69 -32.19 -12.01
CA PRO A 23 39.60 -30.76 -11.72
C PRO A 23 39.80 -29.76 -12.91
N SER A 24 39.65 -28.47 -12.54
CA SER A 24 40.33 -27.26 -13.07
C SER A 24 39.82 -26.72 -14.43
N THR A 25 39.65 -25.42 -14.71
CA THR A 25 40.26 -24.15 -14.24
C THR A 25 39.28 -22.97 -14.50
N SER A 26 38.96 -22.12 -13.50
CA SER A 26 39.47 -20.74 -13.28
C SER A 26 38.76 -19.61 -14.05
N GLY A 27 38.12 -18.70 -13.30
CA GLY A 27 37.59 -17.42 -13.78
C GLY A 27 36.90 -16.63 -12.65
N SER A 28 37.69 -15.98 -11.81
CA SER A 28 37.30 -14.88 -10.88
C SER A 28 36.69 -13.70 -11.64
N ASP A 29 35.93 -12.75 -11.12
CA ASP A 29 35.83 -12.15 -9.79
C ASP A 29 34.54 -11.29 -9.76
N GLY A 30 34.04 -10.91 -8.58
CA GLY A 30 32.93 -9.94 -8.47
C GLY A 30 32.08 -10.05 -7.21
N GLY A 31 32.72 -10.16 -6.04
CA GLY A 31 32.03 -10.22 -4.75
C GLY A 31 31.45 -8.88 -4.30
N SER A 32 30.19 -8.89 -3.86
CA SER A 32 29.63 -7.83 -3.02
C SER A 32 28.74 -8.40 -1.90
N GLY A 33 29.35 -8.57 -0.72
CA GLY A 33 28.74 -8.13 0.54
C GLY A 33 27.53 -8.87 1.09
N ALA A 34 27.51 -10.21 1.07
CA ALA A 34 26.66 -10.96 2.00
C ALA A 34 27.22 -10.80 3.43
N ALA A 35 26.66 -9.86 4.19
CA ALA A 35 27.02 -9.63 5.58
C ALA A 35 26.67 -10.87 6.42
N ASP A 36 27.71 -11.66 6.63
CA ASP A 36 27.84 -12.75 7.57
C ASP A 36 27.21 -12.41 8.94
N LYS A 37 26.09 -13.08 9.24
CA LYS A 37 25.55 -13.24 10.61
C LYS A 37 25.74 -14.69 11.05
N SER A 38 26.97 -15.17 11.00
CA SER A 38 27.39 -16.43 11.61
C SER A 38 28.61 -16.23 12.52
N SER A 39 28.45 -15.47 13.61
CA SER A 39 29.42 -15.52 14.72
C SER A 39 28.78 -15.26 16.09
N ALA A 40 28.18 -16.33 16.63
CA ALA A 40 28.27 -16.76 18.04
C ALA A 40 27.25 -17.89 18.25
N GLY A 41 27.72 -19.12 18.37
CA GLY A 41 26.93 -20.35 18.47
C GLY A 41 25.98 -20.40 19.67
N GLY A 42 24.80 -19.79 19.55
CA GLY A 42 23.76 -19.91 20.55
C GLY A 42 22.39 -19.64 19.93
N GLY A 43 21.60 -20.70 19.78
CA GLY A 43 20.22 -20.61 19.33
C GLY A 43 19.39 -19.57 20.12
N THR A 44 18.23 -19.22 19.58
CA THR A 44 17.26 -18.35 20.25
C THR A 44 17.00 -18.77 21.71
N ILE A 45 16.57 -17.86 22.58
CA ILE A 45 16.26 -18.21 23.98
C ILE A 45 15.21 -19.35 24.02
N GLY A 46 14.28 -19.37 23.06
CA GLY A 46 13.36 -20.48 22.86
C GLY A 46 14.09 -21.80 22.60
N GLN A 47 15.02 -21.85 21.65
CA GLN A 47 15.85 -23.04 21.39
C GLN A 47 16.74 -23.44 22.58
N LYS A 48 17.20 -22.49 23.40
CA LYS A 48 18.00 -22.76 24.61
C LYS A 48 17.18 -23.37 25.75
N THR A 49 15.86 -23.24 25.71
CA THR A 49 14.96 -23.72 26.77
C THR A 49 14.03 -24.84 26.31
N SER A 50 14.01 -25.15 25.00
CA SER A 50 13.11 -26.15 24.40
C SER A 50 13.36 -27.58 24.89
N GLY A 51 14.60 -27.90 25.28
CA GLY A 51 14.95 -29.22 25.84
C GLY A 51 14.33 -29.52 27.20
N ILE A 52 13.78 -28.51 27.90
CA ILE A 52 13.18 -28.70 29.24
C ILE A 52 11.71 -29.11 29.08
N ARG A 53 11.38 -30.35 29.45
CA ARG A 53 10.00 -30.87 29.40
C ARG A 53 9.07 -30.20 30.42
N ASN A 54 9.57 -29.93 31.64
CA ASN A 54 8.77 -29.28 32.69
C ASN A 54 8.47 -27.82 32.34
N LYS A 55 7.19 -27.48 32.21
CA LYS A 55 6.71 -26.14 31.83
C LYS A 55 7.15 -25.04 32.80
N GLN A 56 7.10 -25.29 34.11
CA GLN A 56 7.45 -24.29 35.14
C GLN A 56 8.93 -23.95 35.06
N LYS A 57 9.81 -24.96 35.11
CA LYS A 57 11.27 -24.80 34.99
C LYS A 57 11.68 -24.18 33.66
N ARG A 58 11.02 -24.56 32.56
CA ARG A 58 11.26 -23.97 31.23
C ARG A 58 10.92 -22.49 31.21
N SER A 59 9.77 -22.11 31.77
CA SER A 59 9.31 -20.71 31.84
C SER A 59 10.27 -19.87 32.69
N GLU A 60 10.61 -20.32 33.90
CA GLU A 60 11.54 -19.64 34.80
C GLU A 60 12.89 -19.35 34.13
N LEU A 61 13.48 -20.37 33.50
CA LEU A 61 14.76 -20.21 32.80
C LEU A 61 14.64 -19.27 31.60
N TYR A 62 13.56 -19.37 30.83
CA TYR A 62 13.29 -18.47 29.70
C TYR A 62 13.22 -17.01 30.16
N HIS A 63 12.47 -16.72 31.22
CA HIS A 63 12.36 -15.37 31.79
C HIS A 63 13.71 -14.86 32.31
N LYS A 64 14.49 -15.70 32.98
CA LYS A 64 15.83 -15.35 33.47
C LYS A 64 16.78 -14.99 32.33
N LEU A 65 16.83 -15.80 31.28
CA LEU A 65 17.66 -15.55 30.10
C LEU A 65 17.20 -14.32 29.31
N LYS A 66 15.89 -14.10 29.21
CA LYS A 66 15.32 -12.89 28.59
C LYS A 66 15.74 -11.63 29.33
N HIS A 67 15.62 -11.63 30.67
CA HIS A 67 16.04 -10.51 31.52
C HIS A 67 17.53 -10.20 31.40
N GLN A 68 18.37 -11.25 31.40
CA GLN A 68 19.82 -11.08 31.18
C GLN A 68 20.13 -10.46 29.82
N LYS A 69 19.47 -10.92 28.75
CA LYS A 69 19.63 -10.37 27.39
C LYS A 69 19.16 -8.92 27.28
N GLU A 70 18.10 -8.54 27.99
CA GLU A 70 17.62 -7.16 28.03
C GLU A 70 18.61 -6.26 28.76
N LYS A 71 19.15 -6.72 29.90
CA LYS A 71 20.20 -6.00 30.64
C LYS A 71 21.48 -5.81 29.80
N THR A 72 21.95 -6.82 29.08
CA THR A 72 23.15 -6.69 28.24
C THR A 72 22.91 -5.71 27.08
N LYS A 73 21.76 -5.83 26.39
CA LYS A 73 21.37 -4.88 25.33
C LYS A 73 21.24 -3.44 25.82
N ALA A 74 20.69 -3.22 27.02
CA ALA A 74 20.59 -1.89 27.61
C ALA A 74 21.97 -1.29 27.90
N LYS A 75 22.90 -2.10 28.44
CA LYS A 75 24.30 -1.68 28.67
C LYS A 75 24.99 -1.33 27.35
N GLU A 76 24.86 -2.15 26.31
CA GLU A 76 25.41 -1.88 24.98
C GLU A 76 24.82 -0.60 24.36
N ARG A 77 23.50 -0.40 24.44
CA ARG A 77 22.84 0.81 23.95
C ARG A 77 23.36 2.06 24.66
N ARG A 78 23.53 2.00 25.98
CA ARG A 78 24.09 3.10 26.78
C ARG A 78 25.55 3.37 26.42
N LYS A 79 26.35 2.34 26.16
CA LYS A 79 27.74 2.47 25.68
C LYS A 79 27.80 3.18 24.32
N LYS A 80 27.01 2.73 23.35
CA LYS A 80 26.90 3.36 22.02
C LYS A 80 26.42 4.82 22.08
N GLN A 81 25.46 5.12 22.96
CA GLN A 81 24.98 6.49 23.16
C GLN A 81 26.06 7.41 23.74
N LYS A 82 26.86 6.91 24.71
CA LYS A 82 27.99 7.65 25.27
C LYS A 82 29.09 7.88 24.23
N GLU A 83 29.42 6.87 23.44
CA GLU A 83 30.41 6.97 22.36
C GLU A 83 29.96 7.96 21.28
N ALA A 84 28.69 7.93 20.89
CA ALA A 84 28.13 8.89 19.93
C ALA A 84 28.14 10.33 20.48
N ALA A 85 27.76 10.54 21.74
CA ALA A 85 27.83 11.85 22.38
C ALA A 85 29.28 12.37 22.49
N ARG A 86 30.23 11.48 22.79
CA ARG A 86 31.66 11.81 22.82
C ARG A 86 32.19 12.18 21.43
N ALA A 87 31.80 11.45 20.38
CA ALA A 87 32.18 11.77 19.01
C ALA A 87 31.63 13.13 18.57
N GLU A 88 30.38 13.44 18.93
CA GLU A 88 29.73 14.74 18.68
C GLU A 88 30.46 15.90 19.41
N GLU A 89 30.89 15.69 20.65
CA GLU A 89 31.69 16.65 21.43
C GLU A 89 33.08 16.90 20.80
N LEU A 90 33.72 15.84 20.28
CA LEU A 90 35.00 15.90 19.57
C LEU A 90 34.89 16.40 18.12
N GLY A 91 33.68 16.66 17.62
CA GLY A 91 33.44 17.10 16.23
C GLY A 91 33.70 16.03 15.16
N LEU A 92 33.83 14.75 15.56
CA LEU A 92 33.96 13.61 14.65
C LEU A 92 32.56 13.16 14.22
N GLU A 93 32.43 12.71 12.96
CA GLU A 93 31.15 12.19 12.49
C GLU A 93 30.74 10.94 13.28
N PRO A 94 29.54 10.94 13.90
CA PRO A 94 29.09 9.79 14.68
C PRO A 94 28.88 8.58 13.76
N PRO A 95 29.08 7.35 14.28
CA PRO A 95 28.91 6.15 13.48
C PRO A 95 27.49 6.06 12.90
N PRO A 96 27.35 5.69 11.62
CA PRO A 96 26.05 5.67 10.97
C PRO A 96 25.11 4.70 11.69
N LYS A 97 23.89 5.18 11.97
CA LYS A 97 22.86 4.34 12.60
C LYS A 97 22.50 3.21 11.63
N PRO A 98 22.41 1.95 12.09
CA PRO A 98 22.00 0.86 11.22
C PRO A 98 20.58 1.12 10.72
N VAL A 99 20.40 1.08 9.40
CA VAL A 99 19.09 1.26 8.76
C VAL A 99 18.18 0.11 9.21
N GLN A 100 16.95 0.43 9.61
CA GLN A 100 16.01 -0.58 10.03
C GLN A 100 15.49 -1.36 8.81
N HIS A 101 15.47 -2.69 8.91
CA HIS A 101 14.81 -3.55 7.92
C HIS A 101 13.30 -3.50 8.13
N THR A 102 12.66 -2.45 7.59
CA THR A 102 11.21 -2.36 7.49
C THR A 102 10.72 -3.13 6.26
N LEU A 103 9.41 -3.40 6.19
CA LEU A 103 8.84 -4.10 5.04
C LEU A 103 8.99 -3.29 3.74
N GLU A 104 8.93 -1.95 3.83
CA GLU A 104 9.17 -1.06 2.69
C GLU A 104 10.63 -1.11 2.23
N ASN A 105 11.58 -1.04 3.17
CA ASN A 105 13.02 -1.06 2.86
C ASN A 105 13.51 -2.44 2.40
N THR A 106 12.73 -3.49 2.64
CA THR A 106 13.05 -4.86 2.21
C THR A 106 12.04 -5.34 1.16
N ARG A 107 11.42 -4.40 0.44
CA ARG A 107 10.54 -4.70 -0.71
C ARG A 107 11.36 -5.49 -1.74
N GLU A 108 10.75 -6.50 -2.32
CA GLU A 108 11.36 -7.21 -3.45
C GLU A 108 11.40 -6.26 -4.65
N ALA A 109 12.55 -6.18 -5.32
CA ALA A 109 12.66 -5.40 -6.55
C ALA A 109 11.63 -5.94 -7.55
N ASP A 110 10.84 -5.02 -8.12
CA ASP A 110 9.82 -5.34 -9.11
C ASP A 110 10.31 -4.79 -10.45
N ASP A 111 10.37 -5.66 -11.46
CA ASP A 111 10.82 -5.29 -12.82
C ASP A 111 9.86 -4.29 -13.49
N THR A 112 8.66 -4.12 -12.94
CA THR A 112 7.63 -3.21 -13.46
C THR A 112 7.64 -1.82 -12.82
N MET A 113 8.65 -1.50 -12.02
CA MET A 113 8.83 -0.14 -11.47
C MET A 113 9.11 0.84 -12.62
N VAL A 114 8.38 1.95 -12.63
CA VAL A 114 8.48 2.97 -13.67
C VAL A 114 9.63 3.91 -13.36
N ASP A 115 10.56 4.04 -14.29
CA ASP A 115 11.53 5.11 -14.27
C ASP A 115 10.91 6.37 -14.91
N PRO A 116 10.90 7.53 -14.23
CA PRO A 116 10.27 8.75 -14.75
C PRO A 116 10.87 9.29 -16.05
N THR A 117 12.00 8.77 -16.51
CA THR A 117 12.70 9.17 -17.73
C THR A 117 12.55 8.16 -18.86
N ASP A 118 11.78 7.09 -18.67
CA ASP A 118 11.56 6.07 -19.69
C ASP A 118 10.63 6.60 -20.80
N GLU A 119 11.17 6.70 -22.01
CA GLU A 119 10.45 7.20 -23.18
C GLU A 119 9.30 6.28 -23.62
N GLU A 120 9.41 4.96 -23.42
CA GLU A 120 8.36 3.99 -23.80
C GLU A 120 7.10 4.23 -22.96
N ILE A 121 7.28 4.43 -21.65
CA ILE A 121 6.18 4.63 -20.71
C ILE A 121 5.51 5.99 -20.96
N MET A 122 6.29 7.03 -21.27
CA MET A 122 5.72 8.32 -21.66
C MET A 122 4.90 8.24 -22.94
N ALA A 123 5.37 7.50 -23.95
CA ALA A 123 4.62 7.28 -25.19
C ALA A 123 3.30 6.54 -24.91
N ASP A 124 3.36 5.45 -24.15
CA ASP A 124 2.17 4.70 -23.72
C ASP A 124 1.16 5.59 -22.97
N GLU A 125 1.63 6.44 -22.06
CA GLU A 125 0.80 7.36 -21.29
C GLU A 125 0.20 8.48 -22.16
N ASN A 126 0.84 8.87 -23.25
CA ASN A 126 0.31 9.89 -24.16
C ASN A 126 -0.75 9.33 -25.12
N ASP A 127 -0.75 8.03 -25.37
CA ASP A 127 -1.68 7.35 -26.27
C ASP A 127 -2.75 6.52 -25.53
N ASP A 128 -2.76 6.54 -24.19
CA ASP A 128 -3.70 5.76 -23.40
C ASP A 128 -5.14 6.31 -23.41
N GLU A 129 -6.07 5.55 -22.82
CA GLU A 129 -7.48 5.92 -22.79
C GLU A 129 -7.74 7.22 -22.00
N PHE A 130 -6.80 7.65 -21.17
CA PHE A 130 -6.92 8.85 -20.32
C PHE A 130 -6.27 10.09 -20.95
N ALA A 131 -5.51 9.95 -22.05
CA ALA A 131 -4.74 11.02 -22.67
C ALA A 131 -5.58 12.28 -22.95
N ALA A 132 -6.82 12.11 -23.41
CA ALA A 132 -7.74 13.23 -23.67
C ALA A 132 -8.07 14.06 -22.42
N HIS A 133 -8.09 13.45 -21.24
CA HIS A 133 -8.29 14.14 -19.97
C HIS A 133 -7.04 14.94 -19.58
N PHE A 134 -5.86 14.35 -19.69
CA PHE A 134 -4.60 15.00 -19.34
C PHE A 134 -4.19 16.10 -20.35
N ALA A 135 -4.62 15.98 -21.60
CA ALA A 135 -4.53 17.03 -22.60
C ALA A 135 -5.55 18.17 -22.39
N ASN A 136 -6.42 18.07 -21.36
CA ASN A 136 -7.52 19.00 -21.10
C ASN A 136 -8.50 19.15 -22.29
N ALA A 137 -8.57 18.15 -23.16
CA ALA A 137 -9.46 18.18 -24.33
C ALA A 137 -10.93 17.99 -23.93
N ARG A 138 -11.19 17.31 -22.80
CA ARG A 138 -12.53 17.05 -22.29
C ARG A 138 -12.58 17.18 -20.77
N PRO A 139 -13.56 17.90 -20.20
CA PRO A 139 -13.72 17.97 -18.75
C PRO A 139 -14.22 16.63 -18.18
N PRO A 140 -13.78 16.24 -16.97
CA PRO A 140 -14.26 15.03 -16.34
C PRO A 140 -15.74 15.15 -15.99
N LYS A 141 -16.50 14.09 -16.25
CA LYS A 141 -17.92 14.00 -15.94
C LYS A 141 -18.22 12.60 -15.41
N VAL A 142 -18.43 12.50 -14.11
CA VAL A 142 -18.48 11.22 -13.41
C VAL A 142 -19.92 10.85 -13.07
N LEU A 143 -20.37 9.68 -13.51
CA LEU A 143 -21.66 9.12 -13.13
C LEU A 143 -21.48 8.23 -11.90
N ILE A 144 -22.16 8.53 -10.80
CA ILE A 144 -22.20 7.65 -9.63
C ILE A 144 -23.53 6.91 -9.58
N THR A 145 -23.47 5.59 -9.44
CA THR A 145 -24.64 4.75 -9.17
C THR A 145 -24.32 3.69 -8.11
N THR A 146 -25.34 2.95 -7.67
CA THR A 146 -25.25 2.01 -6.54
C THR A 146 -25.57 0.58 -6.94
N CYS A 147 -25.61 -0.33 -5.97
CA CYS A 147 -26.30 -1.61 -6.08
C CYS A 147 -27.83 -1.42 -6.17
N TYR A 148 -28.54 -2.53 -6.41
CA TYR A 148 -30.00 -2.58 -6.40
C TYR A 148 -30.53 -2.46 -4.97
N LYS A 149 -31.46 -1.53 -4.74
CA LYS A 149 -32.08 -1.26 -3.42
C LYS A 149 -31.03 -1.02 -2.30
N PRO A 150 -30.22 0.06 -2.39
CA PRO A 150 -29.23 0.37 -1.37
C PRO A 150 -29.89 0.78 -0.05
N SER A 151 -29.18 0.61 1.07
CA SER A 151 -29.69 1.02 2.38
C SER A 151 -29.36 2.48 2.70
N LYS A 152 -29.81 2.96 3.87
CA LYS A 152 -29.62 4.35 4.32
C LYS A 152 -28.14 4.76 4.39
N ILE A 153 -27.24 3.82 4.77
CA ILE A 153 -25.81 4.12 4.89
C ILE A 153 -25.19 4.53 3.54
N MET A 154 -25.68 3.94 2.45
CA MET A 154 -25.24 4.27 1.10
C MET A 154 -25.54 5.73 0.76
N TYR A 155 -26.74 6.22 1.05
CA TYR A 155 -27.10 7.61 0.75
C TYR A 155 -26.25 8.60 1.55
N THR A 156 -25.93 8.29 2.80
CA THR A 156 -24.98 9.11 3.59
C THR A 156 -23.60 9.11 2.96
N PHE A 157 -23.09 7.93 2.58
CA PHE A 157 -21.78 7.82 1.92
C PHE A 157 -21.74 8.52 0.55
N LEU A 158 -22.80 8.41 -0.25
CA LEU A 158 -22.93 9.08 -1.54
C LEU A 158 -22.89 10.60 -1.38
N SER A 159 -23.61 11.15 -0.40
CA SER A 159 -23.57 12.59 -0.11
C SER A 159 -22.15 13.06 0.17
N GLU A 160 -21.39 12.31 0.97
CA GLU A 160 -20.00 12.63 1.28
C GLU A 160 -19.06 12.40 0.09
N LEU A 161 -19.32 11.42 -0.76
CA LEU A 161 -18.53 11.15 -1.96
C LEU A 161 -18.75 12.21 -3.06
N LEU A 162 -19.96 12.73 -3.19
CA LEU A 162 -20.27 13.87 -4.07
C LEU A 162 -19.53 15.15 -3.63
N GLU A 163 -19.31 15.34 -2.32
CA GLU A 163 -18.47 16.43 -1.85
C GLU A 163 -16.99 16.22 -2.23
N VAL A 164 -16.51 14.97 -2.25
CA VAL A 164 -15.14 14.62 -2.67
C VAL A 164 -14.93 14.84 -4.17
N LEU A 165 -15.94 14.53 -5.00
CA LEU A 165 -15.88 14.59 -6.46
C LEU A 165 -16.80 15.70 -7.01
N PRO A 166 -16.31 16.93 -7.25
CA PRO A 166 -17.15 18.05 -7.65
C PRO A 166 -17.86 17.88 -8.99
N CYS A 167 -17.32 17.07 -9.89
CA CYS A 167 -17.84 16.78 -11.23
C CYS A 167 -18.70 15.51 -11.29
N ALA A 168 -19.12 14.99 -10.14
CA ALA A 168 -19.92 13.78 -10.07
C ALA A 168 -21.42 14.04 -9.96
N GLU A 169 -22.21 13.26 -10.70
CA GLU A 169 -23.66 13.26 -10.66
C GLU A 169 -24.17 11.88 -10.22
N TYR A 170 -25.12 11.87 -9.28
CA TYR A 170 -25.73 10.63 -8.80
C TYR A 170 -26.99 10.28 -9.60
N TYR A 171 -27.03 9.06 -10.15
CA TYR A 171 -28.24 8.48 -10.73
C TYR A 171 -28.61 7.16 -10.06
N LYS A 172 -29.88 7.07 -9.67
CA LYS A 172 -30.43 5.86 -9.06
C LYS A 172 -30.48 4.72 -10.07
N ARG A 173 -29.96 3.54 -9.70
CA ARG A 173 -29.83 2.36 -10.57
C ARG A 173 -31.16 1.83 -11.12
N ASN A 174 -32.28 2.02 -10.41
CA ASN A 174 -33.63 1.57 -10.80
C ASN A 174 -33.75 0.12 -11.34
N GLY A 175 -32.85 -0.79 -10.91
CA GLY A 175 -32.83 -2.17 -11.38
C GLY A 175 -32.23 -2.39 -12.77
N PHE A 176 -31.69 -1.36 -13.42
CA PHE A 176 -31.05 -1.50 -14.72
C PHE A 176 -29.78 -2.36 -14.63
N PRO A 177 -29.58 -3.30 -15.59
CA PRO A 177 -28.32 -4.02 -15.74
C PRO A 177 -27.17 -3.06 -16.02
N LEU A 178 -25.99 -3.37 -15.49
CA LEU A 178 -24.82 -2.48 -15.61
C LEU A 178 -24.43 -2.20 -17.06
N LYS A 179 -24.51 -3.19 -17.96
CA LYS A 179 -24.27 -2.98 -19.40
C LYS A 179 -25.17 -1.91 -20.03
N LYS A 180 -26.42 -1.78 -19.58
CA LYS A 180 -27.32 -0.72 -20.06
C LYS A 180 -26.91 0.65 -19.52
N ILE A 181 -26.42 0.70 -18.28
CA ILE A 181 -25.93 1.93 -17.64
C ILE A 181 -24.64 2.41 -18.32
N VAL A 182 -23.72 1.51 -18.64
CA VAL A 182 -22.49 1.82 -19.40
C VAL A 182 -22.85 2.46 -20.74
N LYS A 183 -23.77 1.85 -21.51
CA LYS A 183 -24.26 2.44 -22.78
C LYS A 183 -24.96 3.79 -22.58
N PHE A 184 -25.79 3.90 -21.55
CA PHE A 184 -26.48 5.16 -21.20
C PHE A 184 -25.49 6.27 -20.86
N ALA A 185 -24.42 5.94 -20.14
CA ALA A 185 -23.38 6.86 -19.72
C ALA A 185 -22.50 7.29 -20.90
N GLY A 186 -22.10 6.34 -21.76
CA GLY A 186 -21.40 6.61 -23.00
C GLY A 186 -22.18 7.55 -23.93
N ASN A 187 -23.48 7.31 -24.12
CA ASN A 187 -24.34 8.16 -24.96
C ASN A 187 -24.60 9.58 -24.40
N ARG A 188 -24.23 9.85 -23.14
CA ARG A 188 -24.41 11.16 -22.46
C ARG A 188 -23.09 11.86 -22.17
N ASP A 189 -22.04 11.39 -22.81
CA ASP A 189 -20.69 11.93 -22.66
C ASP A 189 -20.23 11.96 -21.20
N TYR A 190 -20.54 10.91 -20.43
CA TYR A 190 -19.82 10.67 -19.18
C TYR A 190 -18.41 10.13 -19.48
N THR A 191 -17.43 10.58 -18.72
CA THR A 191 -16.04 10.09 -18.81
C THR A 191 -15.84 8.87 -17.94
N ASP A 192 -16.52 8.79 -16.80
CA ASP A 192 -16.33 7.72 -15.83
C ASP A 192 -17.65 7.31 -15.20
N LEU A 193 -17.75 6.03 -14.86
CA LEU A 193 -18.87 5.44 -14.12
C LEU A 193 -18.34 4.77 -12.85
N ILE A 194 -18.82 5.23 -11.71
CA ILE A 194 -18.58 4.63 -10.40
C ILE A 194 -19.83 3.88 -9.96
N VAL A 195 -19.68 2.58 -9.70
CA VAL A 195 -20.73 1.74 -9.13
C VAL A 195 -20.31 1.29 -7.73
N ILE A 196 -21.10 1.69 -6.74
CA ILE A 196 -20.83 1.34 -5.34
C ILE A 196 -21.70 0.16 -4.93
N ASN A 197 -21.07 -0.88 -4.39
CA ASN A 197 -21.75 -2.07 -3.91
C ASN A 197 -21.89 -2.08 -2.39
N GLU A 198 -23.01 -2.64 -1.94
CA GLU A 198 -23.35 -2.83 -0.53
C GLU A 198 -23.79 -4.27 -0.32
N ASP A 199 -23.32 -4.89 0.76
CA ASP A 199 -23.82 -6.16 1.26
C ASP A 199 -24.07 -6.07 2.76
N ARG A 200 -25.19 -6.61 3.24
CA ARG A 200 -25.58 -6.62 4.66
C ARG A 200 -25.41 -5.26 5.37
N LYS A 201 -25.82 -4.17 4.72
CA LYS A 201 -25.68 -2.79 5.25
C LYS A 201 -24.23 -2.32 5.43
N GLN A 202 -23.30 -2.93 4.70
CA GLN A 202 -21.89 -2.56 4.68
C GLN A 202 -21.45 -2.33 3.23
N ILE A 203 -20.91 -1.15 2.97
CA ILE A 203 -20.33 -0.81 1.67
C ILE A 203 -19.01 -1.58 1.53
N ASN A 204 -18.90 -2.41 0.50
CA ASN A 204 -17.80 -3.38 0.38
C ASN A 204 -17.10 -3.39 -0.98
N GLY A 205 -17.66 -2.73 -1.98
CA GLY A 205 -17.14 -2.77 -3.35
C GLY A 205 -17.31 -1.44 -4.05
N LEU A 206 -16.33 -1.11 -4.89
CA LEU A 206 -16.35 0.03 -5.79
C LEU A 206 -15.87 -0.47 -7.14
N LEU A 207 -16.69 -0.29 -8.16
CA LEU A 207 -16.32 -0.55 -9.55
C LEU A 207 -16.17 0.80 -10.23
N LEU A 208 -15.00 1.04 -10.83
CA LEU A 208 -14.72 2.23 -11.60
C LEU A 208 -14.55 1.82 -13.06
N VAL A 209 -15.32 2.41 -13.96
CA VAL A 209 -15.29 2.14 -15.40
C VAL A 209 -14.98 3.46 -16.10
N HIS A 210 -13.90 3.50 -16.86
CA HIS A 210 -13.62 4.63 -17.74
C HIS A 210 -14.38 4.45 -19.06
N LEU A 211 -14.93 5.52 -19.62
CA LEU A 211 -15.82 5.53 -20.79
C LEU A 211 -15.26 6.46 -21.87
N PRO A 212 -15.51 6.19 -23.17
CA PRO A 212 -16.44 5.20 -23.72
C PRO A 212 -15.89 3.77 -23.78
N ASP A 213 -14.59 3.58 -23.98
CA ASP A 213 -13.95 2.27 -24.19
C ASP A 213 -12.82 2.01 -23.19
N GLY A 214 -12.77 2.78 -22.11
CA GLY A 214 -11.72 2.71 -21.10
C GLY A 214 -11.78 1.50 -20.18
N PRO A 215 -10.72 1.26 -19.38
CA PRO A 215 -10.62 0.08 -18.53
C PRO A 215 -11.62 0.08 -17.37
N THR A 216 -11.82 -1.10 -16.78
CA THR A 216 -12.68 -1.33 -15.62
C THR A 216 -11.89 -1.85 -14.43
N ALA A 217 -11.78 -1.04 -13.38
CA ALA A 217 -11.12 -1.40 -12.13
C ALA A 217 -12.15 -1.78 -11.06
N HIS A 218 -12.01 -2.97 -10.50
CA HIS A 218 -12.84 -3.47 -9.42
C HIS A 218 -12.05 -3.44 -8.11
N PHE A 219 -12.57 -2.69 -7.14
CA PHE A 219 -11.97 -2.52 -5.83
C PHE A 219 -12.84 -3.12 -4.74
N ARG A 220 -12.18 -3.73 -3.76
CA ARG A 220 -12.76 -3.96 -2.44
C ARG A 220 -12.66 -2.68 -1.64
N LEU A 221 -13.79 -2.19 -1.15
CA LEU A 221 -13.86 -1.09 -0.21
C LEU A 221 -13.88 -1.64 1.22
N SER A 222 -13.03 -1.09 2.08
CA SER A 222 -12.91 -1.50 3.48
C SER A 222 -12.65 -0.29 4.38
N ASN A 223 -12.82 -0.49 5.70
CA ASN A 223 -12.54 0.51 6.73
C ASN A 223 -13.22 1.87 6.49
N LEU A 224 -14.47 1.84 6.00
CA LEU A 224 -15.26 3.05 5.82
C LEU A 224 -15.54 3.71 7.17
N LYS A 225 -15.19 4.99 7.29
CA LYS A 225 -15.64 5.89 8.33
C LYS A 225 -16.23 7.12 7.67
N LEU A 226 -17.46 7.45 8.02
CA LEU A 226 -18.14 8.63 7.52
C LEU A 226 -17.61 9.88 8.24
N GLY A 227 -17.80 11.06 7.65
CA GLY A 227 -17.39 12.35 8.23
C GLY A 227 -17.87 12.53 9.67
N ARG A 228 -19.13 12.15 9.94
CA ARG A 228 -19.74 12.23 11.28
C ARG A 228 -19.01 11.41 12.35
N ASP A 229 -18.38 10.30 11.96
CA ASP A 229 -17.65 9.42 12.87
C ASP A 229 -16.21 9.89 13.11
N ILE A 230 -15.76 10.94 12.40
CA ILE A 230 -14.42 11.50 12.48
C ILE A 230 -14.43 12.69 13.45
N LYS A 231 -13.59 12.58 14.49
CA LYS A 231 -13.41 13.65 15.48
C LYS A 231 -12.78 14.87 14.82
N GLY A 232 -13.41 16.04 15.00
CA GLY A 232 -12.91 17.31 14.47
C GLY A 232 -13.01 17.44 12.96
N HIS A 233 -13.90 16.67 12.31
CA HIS A 233 -14.16 16.84 10.89
C HIS A 233 -14.65 18.26 10.58
N GLY A 234 -14.16 18.82 9.49
CA GLY A 234 -14.64 20.07 8.93
C GLY A 234 -15.70 19.83 7.87
N ARG A 235 -16.30 20.91 7.38
CA ARG A 235 -17.23 20.88 6.26
C ARG A 235 -16.51 21.24 4.96
N ALA A 236 -16.74 20.48 3.90
CA ALA A 236 -16.18 20.78 2.58
C ALA A 236 -16.80 22.05 1.99
N THR A 237 -15.99 22.82 1.25
CA THR A 237 -16.42 23.96 0.45
C THR A 237 -16.57 23.54 -1.02
N ASN A 238 -17.30 24.29 -1.84
CA ASN A 238 -17.56 23.91 -3.24
C ASN A 238 -16.35 24.06 -4.19
N HIS A 239 -15.17 24.39 -3.67
CA HIS A 239 -13.96 24.58 -4.47
C HIS A 239 -13.41 23.25 -5.03
N LYS A 240 -12.86 23.28 -6.25
CA LYS A 240 -12.17 22.12 -6.83
C LYS A 240 -10.94 21.74 -6.00
N PRO A 241 -10.83 20.50 -5.49
CA PRO A 241 -9.73 20.09 -4.64
C PRO A 241 -8.46 19.84 -5.47
N GLU A 242 -7.31 19.98 -4.81
CA GLU A 242 -6.04 19.42 -5.28
C GLU A 242 -6.05 17.90 -5.15
N LEU A 243 -5.29 17.21 -5.99
CA LEU A 243 -5.15 15.76 -5.96
C LEU A 243 -3.71 15.38 -5.60
N ILE A 244 -3.56 14.46 -4.66
CA ILE A 244 -2.27 13.84 -4.30
C ILE A 244 -2.37 12.34 -4.56
N LEU A 245 -1.49 11.83 -5.42
CA LEU A 245 -1.30 10.40 -5.66
C LEU A 245 0.09 10.02 -5.13
N ASN A 246 0.16 9.14 -4.15
CA ASN A 246 1.43 8.72 -3.53
C ASN A 246 1.69 7.23 -3.74
N HIS A 247 2.91 6.88 -4.13
CA HIS A 247 3.43 5.52 -4.28
C HIS A 247 2.69 4.66 -5.30
N PHE A 248 2.36 5.23 -6.45
CA PHE A 248 1.82 4.50 -7.60
C PHE A 248 2.96 4.23 -8.59
N ASP A 249 4.00 3.54 -8.12
CA ASP A 249 5.33 3.58 -8.74
C ASP A 249 5.53 2.46 -9.79
N THR A 250 4.66 1.45 -9.82
CA THR A 250 4.70 0.38 -10.84
C THR A 250 3.90 0.78 -12.08
N ARG A 251 4.06 0.07 -13.21
CA ARG A 251 3.26 0.32 -14.43
C ARG A 251 1.75 0.17 -14.17
N LEU A 252 1.36 -0.83 -13.37
CA LEU A 252 -0.03 -0.99 -12.90
C LEU A 252 -0.45 0.16 -11.97
N GLY A 253 0.47 0.58 -11.09
CA GLY A 253 0.32 1.74 -10.21
C GLY A 253 0.02 3.01 -11.01
N HIS A 254 0.89 3.36 -11.95
CA HIS A 254 0.74 4.50 -12.87
C HIS A 254 -0.61 4.47 -13.58
N ARG A 255 -1.00 3.31 -14.15
CA ARG A 255 -2.29 3.16 -14.83
C ARG A 255 -3.48 3.46 -13.90
N LEU A 256 -3.47 2.93 -12.67
CA LEU A 256 -4.50 3.25 -11.69
C LEU A 256 -4.43 4.69 -11.19
N GLY A 257 -3.23 5.23 -11.03
CA GLY A 257 -3.01 6.62 -10.66
C GLY A 257 -3.66 7.56 -11.68
N ARG A 258 -3.41 7.31 -12.97
CA ARG A 258 -4.02 8.03 -14.09
C ARG A 258 -5.53 7.90 -14.10
N MET A 259 -6.05 6.68 -13.87
CA MET A 259 -7.48 6.41 -13.74
C MET A 259 -8.13 7.12 -12.54
N PHE A 260 -7.43 7.32 -11.42
CA PHE A 260 -7.95 8.13 -10.31
C PHE A 260 -7.86 9.62 -10.60
N ALA A 261 -6.80 10.07 -11.28
CA ALA A 261 -6.65 11.46 -11.69
C ALA A 261 -7.66 11.89 -12.75
N SER A 262 -8.12 10.98 -13.62
CA SER A 262 -9.20 11.24 -14.58
C SER A 262 -10.53 11.62 -13.93
N LEU A 263 -10.74 11.26 -12.67
CA LEU A 263 -11.95 11.60 -11.91
C LEU A 263 -12.00 13.06 -11.46
N PHE A 264 -10.87 13.77 -11.50
CA PHE A 264 -10.74 15.12 -10.96
C PHE A 264 -10.40 16.12 -12.07
N PRO A 265 -10.94 17.34 -11.98
CA PRO A 265 -10.57 18.39 -12.91
C PRO A 265 -9.11 18.84 -12.68
N GLN A 266 -8.38 19.12 -13.76
CA GLN A 266 -6.97 19.54 -13.71
C GLN A 266 -6.75 21.01 -13.32
N ASP A 267 -7.83 21.76 -13.02
CA ASP A 267 -7.80 23.14 -12.56
C ASP A 267 -8.18 23.27 -11.06
N PRO A 268 -7.30 22.87 -10.12
CA PRO A 268 -7.59 22.95 -8.69
C PRO A 268 -7.68 24.40 -8.20
N GLN A 269 -8.56 24.64 -7.22
CA GLN A 269 -8.76 25.97 -6.63
C GLN A 269 -8.07 26.08 -5.27
N PHE A 270 -6.82 26.57 -5.27
CA PHE A 270 -5.98 26.72 -4.08
C PHE A 270 -6.61 27.58 -2.97
N ARG A 271 -7.48 28.55 -3.31
CA ARG A 271 -8.20 29.36 -2.31
C ARG A 271 -9.06 28.51 -1.37
N GLY A 272 -9.60 27.40 -1.87
CA GLY A 272 -10.37 26.45 -1.07
C GLY A 272 -9.53 25.65 -0.08
N ARG A 273 -8.23 25.49 -0.37
CA ARG A 273 -7.26 24.69 0.41
C ARG A 273 -7.74 23.26 0.66
N ARG A 274 -8.42 22.68 -0.32
CA ARG A 274 -8.94 21.32 -0.27
C ARG A 274 -8.00 20.40 -1.01
N VAL A 275 -7.77 19.22 -0.45
CA VAL A 275 -6.92 18.20 -1.08
C VAL A 275 -7.51 16.82 -0.85
N VAL A 276 -7.58 16.04 -1.93
CA VAL A 276 -7.92 14.62 -1.90
C VAL A 276 -6.64 13.83 -2.11
N THR A 277 -6.40 12.84 -1.26
CA THR A 277 -5.19 12.04 -1.28
C THR A 277 -5.55 10.59 -1.49
N PHE A 278 -4.92 9.97 -2.50
CA PHE A 278 -4.85 8.54 -2.68
C PHE A 278 -3.43 8.12 -2.33
N HIS A 279 -3.27 7.51 -1.15
CA HIS A 279 -1.98 7.03 -0.70
C HIS A 279 -1.93 5.51 -0.82
N ASN A 280 -1.14 5.00 -1.75
CA ASN A 280 -0.88 3.59 -1.85
C ASN A 280 0.15 3.16 -0.79
N GLN A 281 -0.18 2.13 -0.04
CA GLN A 281 0.75 1.48 0.87
C GLN A 281 0.43 -0.02 0.89
N ARG A 282 1.33 -0.83 0.32
CA ARG A 282 1.23 -2.31 0.27
C ARG A 282 -0.06 -2.79 -0.41
N ASP A 283 -0.37 -2.24 -1.58
CA ASP A 283 -1.59 -2.49 -2.36
C ASP A 283 -2.89 -2.06 -1.67
N PHE A 284 -2.80 -1.28 -0.60
CA PHE A 284 -3.94 -0.62 0.03
C PHE A 284 -3.89 0.86 -0.28
N ILE A 285 -4.93 1.33 -0.98
CA ILE A 285 -5.07 2.72 -1.35
C ILE A 285 -5.92 3.40 -0.29
N PHE A 286 -5.30 4.25 0.52
CA PHE A 286 -5.96 5.04 1.54
C PHE A 286 -6.48 6.33 0.93
N VAL A 287 -7.80 6.44 0.84
CA VAL A 287 -8.46 7.65 0.34
C VAL A 287 -8.78 8.56 1.52
N ARG A 288 -8.30 9.80 1.45
CA ARG A 288 -8.51 10.82 2.48
C ARG A 288 -8.83 12.16 1.83
N HIS A 289 -9.67 12.95 2.49
CA HIS A 289 -10.01 14.29 2.05
C HIS A 289 -9.73 15.27 3.18
N HIS A 290 -8.80 16.20 2.92
CA HIS A 290 -8.32 17.16 3.89
C HIS A 290 -8.52 18.60 3.42
N ARG A 291 -8.59 19.49 4.40
CA ARG A 291 -8.30 20.91 4.26
C ARG A 291 -6.95 21.18 4.89
N TYR A 292 -6.12 22.00 4.25
CA TYR A 292 -4.82 22.38 4.80
C TYR A 292 -4.74 23.86 5.16
N ILE A 293 -3.88 24.17 6.12
CA ILE A 293 -3.46 25.53 6.47
C ILE A 293 -1.95 25.49 6.67
N PHE A 294 -1.24 26.40 6.02
CA PHE A 294 0.18 26.58 6.25
C PHE A 294 0.40 27.43 7.51
N GLU A 295 1.20 26.91 8.43
CA GLU A 295 1.60 27.58 9.66
C GLU A 295 3.14 27.67 9.66
N GLU A 296 3.67 28.86 9.93
CA GLU A 296 5.10 29.00 10.20
C GLU A 296 5.40 28.48 11.60
N LYS A 297 6.25 27.46 11.70
CA LYS A 297 6.77 26.96 12.98
C LYS A 297 8.27 27.12 13.01
N GLU A 298 8.77 27.68 14.11
CA GLU A 298 10.20 27.73 14.37
C GLU A 298 10.70 26.31 14.69
N LYS A 299 11.48 25.72 13.79
CA LYS A 299 12.22 24.49 14.09
C LYS A 299 13.63 24.85 14.56
N ARG A 300 14.06 24.20 15.65
CA ARG A 300 15.47 24.21 16.05
C ARG A 300 16.23 23.34 15.06
N ASP A 301 17.18 23.91 14.35
CA ASP A 301 18.09 23.13 13.52
C ASP A 301 19.04 22.37 14.43
N ALA A 302 18.85 21.05 14.52
CA ALA A 302 19.70 20.18 15.34
C ALA A 302 21.17 20.13 14.86
N LYS A 303 21.47 20.67 13.67
CA LYS A 303 22.82 20.72 13.07
C LYS A 303 23.49 22.11 13.12
N ALA A 304 22.79 23.16 13.54
CA ALA A 304 23.35 24.51 13.58
C ALA A 304 23.95 24.81 14.96
N LYS A 305 25.27 25.01 15.03
CA LYS A 305 26.00 25.34 16.27
C LYS A 305 25.52 26.63 16.97
N ASP A 306 24.90 27.56 16.23
CA ASP A 306 24.51 28.89 16.73
C ASP A 306 23.03 29.03 17.15
N GLY A 307 22.27 27.93 17.29
CA GLY A 307 20.87 28.02 17.77
C GLY A 307 19.93 28.84 16.86
N LYS A 308 20.34 29.13 15.63
CA LYS A 308 19.57 29.92 14.66
C LYS A 308 18.28 29.15 14.34
N LYS A 309 17.15 29.71 14.77
CA LYS A 309 15.83 29.11 14.55
C LYS A 309 15.48 29.24 13.07
N LYS A 310 15.32 28.12 12.38
CA LYS A 310 14.85 28.13 11.00
C LYS A 310 13.33 28.15 11.00
N LYS A 311 12.75 29.16 10.35
CA LYS A 311 11.31 29.17 10.06
C LYS A 311 11.03 28.04 9.09
N ALA A 312 10.27 27.05 9.53
CA ALA A 312 9.80 25.94 8.70
C ALA A 312 8.29 26.08 8.52
N VAL A 313 7.85 26.18 7.28
CA VAL A 313 6.42 26.14 6.97
C VAL A 313 5.93 24.70 7.13
N VAL A 314 4.92 24.50 7.96
CA VAL A 314 4.29 23.20 8.21
C VAL A 314 2.83 23.28 7.81
N ALA A 315 2.35 22.29 7.04
CA ALA A 315 0.94 22.15 6.73
C ALA A 315 0.21 21.46 7.90
N ARG A 316 -0.76 22.16 8.51
CA ARG A 316 -1.74 21.55 9.42
C ARG A 316 -2.93 21.07 8.61
N LEU A 317 -3.33 19.82 8.82
CA LEU A 317 -4.43 19.18 8.11
C LEU A 317 -5.65 19.04 9.01
N GLN A 318 -6.83 19.30 8.45
CA GLN A 318 -8.13 18.98 9.03
C GLN A 318 -8.87 18.09 8.05
N GLU A 319 -9.46 17.00 8.52
CA GLU A 319 -10.22 16.11 7.63
C GLU A 319 -11.64 16.62 7.36
N LEU A 320 -12.15 16.37 6.16
CA LEU A 320 -13.45 16.84 5.70
C LEU A 320 -14.42 15.70 5.38
N GLY A 321 -13.94 14.71 4.62
CA GLY A 321 -14.77 13.68 4.02
C GLY A 321 -14.60 12.28 4.63
N PRO A 322 -15.15 11.25 3.97
CA PRO A 322 -15.09 9.89 4.46
C PRO A 322 -13.66 9.36 4.36
N ARG A 323 -13.28 8.49 5.29
CA ARG A 323 -12.08 7.66 5.19
C ARG A 323 -12.49 6.30 4.70
N PHE A 324 -11.80 5.78 3.71
CA PHE A 324 -11.91 4.38 3.35
C PHE A 324 -10.59 3.89 2.77
N THR A 325 -10.49 2.59 2.61
CA THR A 325 -9.35 1.91 2.01
C THR A 325 -9.84 1.07 0.85
N LEU A 326 -9.27 1.29 -0.33
CA LEU A 326 -9.50 0.49 -1.51
C LEU A 326 -8.38 -0.55 -1.66
N LYS A 327 -8.74 -1.71 -2.17
CA LYS A 327 -7.79 -2.74 -2.61
C LYS A 327 -8.23 -3.24 -3.98
N LEU A 328 -7.33 -3.18 -4.96
CA LEU A 328 -7.62 -3.67 -6.30
C LEU A 328 -7.88 -5.19 -6.25
N LEU A 329 -9.00 -5.62 -6.83
CA LEU A 329 -9.39 -7.01 -7.00
C LEU A 329 -9.14 -7.50 -8.43
N SER A 330 -9.40 -6.64 -9.42
CA SER A 330 -9.16 -6.94 -10.82
C SER A 330 -9.11 -5.66 -11.64
N LEU A 331 -8.30 -5.66 -12.70
CA LEU A 331 -8.30 -4.64 -13.75
C LEU A 331 -8.64 -5.32 -15.07
N GLN A 332 -9.70 -4.87 -15.71
CA GLN A 332 -10.20 -5.38 -16.97
C GLN A 332 -9.94 -4.36 -18.08
N LYS A 333 -9.51 -4.85 -19.25
CA LYS A 333 -9.38 -4.03 -20.46
C LYS A 333 -10.77 -3.74 -21.03
N GLY A 334 -11.02 -2.47 -21.34
CA GLY A 334 -12.32 -2.01 -21.80
C GLY A 334 -13.40 -1.96 -20.73
N THR A 335 -14.61 -1.64 -21.20
CA THR A 335 -15.76 -1.45 -20.31
C THR A 335 -16.25 -2.75 -19.67
N PHE A 336 -17.11 -2.62 -18.66
CA PHE A 336 -17.59 -3.76 -17.88
C PHE A 336 -18.22 -4.88 -18.74
N ASP A 337 -17.50 -5.99 -18.87
CA ASP A 337 -18.01 -7.26 -19.39
C ASP A 337 -17.74 -8.43 -18.44
N SER A 338 -18.81 -9.04 -17.94
CA SER A 338 -18.74 -10.17 -17.02
C SER A 338 -18.46 -11.52 -17.68
N LYS A 339 -18.64 -11.67 -19.01
CA LYS A 339 -18.55 -12.98 -19.68
C LYS A 339 -17.24 -13.15 -20.44
N ASN A 340 -16.93 -12.20 -21.32
CA ASN A 340 -15.80 -12.28 -22.24
C ASN A 340 -14.77 -11.18 -21.95
N GLY A 341 -14.77 -10.64 -20.73
CA GLY A 341 -13.86 -9.59 -20.32
C GLY A 341 -12.41 -10.04 -20.29
N GLU A 342 -11.55 -9.35 -21.03
CA GLU A 342 -10.11 -9.55 -20.95
C GLU A 342 -9.55 -8.83 -19.72
N PHE A 343 -8.84 -9.56 -18.87
CA PHE A 343 -8.24 -8.98 -17.66
C PHE A 343 -6.78 -8.63 -17.90
N GLU A 344 -6.46 -7.34 -17.77
CA GLU A 344 -5.08 -6.86 -17.74
C GLU A 344 -4.38 -7.33 -16.46
N TRP A 345 -5.09 -7.29 -15.33
CA TRP A 345 -4.53 -7.73 -14.06
C TRP A 345 -5.55 -8.49 -13.20
N LEU A 346 -5.11 -9.64 -12.70
CA LEU A 346 -5.82 -10.45 -11.70
C LEU A 346 -4.85 -10.97 -10.63
N PRO A 347 -5.24 -10.96 -9.35
CA PRO A 347 -4.40 -11.45 -8.27
C PRO A 347 -4.33 -12.98 -8.33
N LYS A 348 -3.22 -13.51 -8.83
CA LYS A 348 -2.93 -14.95 -8.81
C LYS A 348 -2.59 -15.44 -7.40
N LYS A 349 -2.81 -16.73 -7.10
CA LYS A 349 -2.45 -17.32 -5.80
C LYS A 349 -0.94 -17.32 -5.57
N GLU A 350 -0.18 -17.60 -6.64
CA GLU A 350 1.29 -17.58 -6.67
C GLU A 350 1.86 -16.21 -6.30
N ASN A 351 1.19 -15.15 -6.72
CA ASN A 351 1.56 -13.76 -6.42
C ASN A 351 1.47 -13.42 -4.92
N LYS A 352 0.83 -14.26 -4.10
CA LYS A 352 0.70 -14.06 -2.64
C LYS A 352 1.74 -14.83 -1.81
N THR A 353 2.76 -15.39 -2.45
CA THR A 353 3.79 -16.22 -1.80
C THR A 353 4.67 -15.38 -0.86
N SER A 354 5.05 -14.16 -1.28
CA SER A 354 5.81 -13.23 -0.46
C SER A 354 4.93 -12.13 0.13
N ARG A 355 5.23 -11.72 1.37
CA ARG A 355 4.63 -10.54 2.01
C ARG A 355 5.37 -9.23 1.67
N ARG A 356 6.45 -9.31 0.89
CA ARG A 356 7.31 -8.19 0.47
C ARG A 356 7.09 -7.77 -0.98
N ARG A 357 6.19 -8.46 -1.69
CA ARG A 357 5.80 -8.15 -3.05
C ARG A 357 4.51 -7.33 -3.04
N PHE A 358 4.54 -6.19 -3.73
CA PHE A 358 3.42 -5.27 -3.92
C PHE A 358 3.34 -4.92 -5.40
N PHE A 359 2.13 -4.75 -5.92
CA PHE A 359 1.83 -4.64 -7.35
C PHE A 359 1.52 -3.22 -7.81
N LEU A 360 1.17 -2.33 -6.88
CA LEU A 360 0.83 -0.93 -7.14
C LEU A 360 1.98 0.03 -6.90
#